data_AF-L8IXW8-F1
#
_entry.id   AF-L8IXW8-F1
#
_cell.length_a   1.000
_cell.length_b   1.000
_cell.length_c   1.000
_cell.angle_alpha   90.00
_cell.angle_beta   90.00
_cell.angle_gamma   90.00
#
_symmetry.space_group_name_H-M   'P 1'
#
loop_
_entity.id
_entity.type
_entity.pdbx_description
1 polymer ?
#
loop_
_entity_poly.entity_id
_entity_poly.type
_entity_poly.pdbx_seq_one_letter_code
_entity_poly.pdbx_strand_id
1 'polypeptide(L)'
;MAHPCGSATAIRAYRRRYPGLGEWAERLRAPRPECASRDDWRCARSMHEFSAKDIDGRMVNLDKYRWVLAHLVGAAREPGSNAEIKEFAAGYNVKFDLFSKICVNGDDAHPLWKWMKVQPKGRGMLGNAIKWNFTKFLIDKNGCVVKRYGPMEEPLVIEKDLPCYL
;
A
#
# COMPACT_ATOMS: atom_id res chain seq x y z
N MET A 1 -4.11 -16.59 -23.17
CA MET A 1 -3.58 -17.24 -21.94
C MET A 1 -3.58 -16.20 -20.84
N ALA A 2 -4.33 -16.39 -19.76
CA ALA A 2 -4.34 -15.46 -18.64
C ALA A 2 -2.96 -15.48 -17.97
N HIS A 3 -2.26 -14.34 -17.94
CA HIS A 3 -1.04 -14.22 -17.16
C HIS A 3 -1.41 -14.46 -15.69
N PRO A 4 -0.72 -15.35 -14.95
CA PRO A 4 -1.01 -15.54 -13.54
C PRO A 4 -0.85 -14.18 -12.85
N CYS A 5 -1.96 -13.71 -12.29
CA CYS A 5 -2.05 -12.47 -11.55
C CYS A 5 -0.91 -12.42 -10.53
N GLY A 6 0.04 -11.50 -10.73
CA GLY A 6 1.06 -11.19 -9.73
C GLY A 6 0.34 -10.64 -8.52
N SER A 7 0.08 -11.51 -7.56
CA SER A 7 -0.76 -11.23 -6.42
C SER A 7 0.06 -10.68 -5.26
N ALA A 8 -0.40 -9.61 -4.61
CA ALA A 8 0.23 -9.08 -3.40
C ALA A 8 -0.69 -9.16 -2.18
N THR A 9 -0.07 -9.33 -1.01
CA THR A 9 -0.74 -9.45 0.28
C THR A 9 0.08 -8.74 1.35
N ALA A 10 -0.23 -7.47 1.58
CA ALA A 10 -0.04 -6.68 2.80
C ALA A 10 0.14 -5.21 2.43
N ILE A 11 -0.48 -4.35 3.22
CA ILE A 11 -0.08 -2.95 3.34
C ILE A 11 0.47 -2.84 4.75
N ARG A 12 1.80 -2.95 4.90
CA ARG A 12 2.40 -2.58 6.18
C ARG A 12 2.11 -1.09 6.39
N ALA A 13 1.65 -0.70 7.57
CA ALA A 13 1.43 0.69 7.92
C ALA A 13 2.17 1.00 9.22
N TYR A 14 3.11 1.94 9.17
CA TYR A 14 3.85 2.37 10.36
C TYR A 14 3.08 3.50 11.03
N ARG A 15 2.20 3.17 11.97
CA ARG A 15 1.67 4.19 12.87
C ARG A 15 2.75 4.48 13.92
N ARG A 16 3.59 5.51 13.71
CA ARG A 16 4.38 6.03 14.83
C ARG A 16 3.37 6.59 15.82
N ARG A 17 3.18 5.90 16.94
CA ARG A 17 2.36 6.39 18.06
C ARG A 17 3.15 7.54 18.68
N TYR A 18 3.04 8.74 18.12
CA TYR A 18 3.40 9.94 18.86
C TYR A 18 2.34 10.10 19.96
N PRO A 19 2.70 9.98 21.25
CA PRO A 19 1.76 10.30 22.31
C PRO A 19 1.39 11.79 22.17
N GLY A 20 0.10 12.10 21.99
CA GLY A 20 -0.42 13.48 21.93
C GLY A 20 -1.08 13.92 20.62
N LEU A 21 -1.02 13.16 19.52
CA LEU A 21 -1.60 13.57 18.23
C LEU A 21 -3.03 13.06 17.95
N GLY A 22 -3.59 12.25 18.85
CA GLY A 22 -4.88 11.57 18.65
C GLY A 22 -6.08 12.53 18.52
N GLU A 23 -6.09 13.62 19.29
CA GLU A 23 -7.22 14.56 19.34
C GLU A 23 -7.20 15.61 18.21
N TRP A 24 -6.03 15.89 17.61
CA TRP A 24 -5.90 16.88 16.54
C TRP A 24 -6.23 16.32 15.15
N ALA A 25 -6.03 15.01 14.93
CA ALA A 25 -6.25 14.36 13.63
C ALA A 25 -7.74 14.26 13.25
N GLU A 26 -8.67 14.22 14.22
CA GLU A 26 -10.11 14.17 13.94
C GLU A 26 -10.70 15.52 13.52
N ARG A 27 -10.09 16.64 13.95
CA ARG A 27 -10.54 18.00 13.64
C ARG A 27 -10.18 18.50 12.24
N LEU A 28 -9.27 17.81 11.53
CA LEU A 28 -8.82 18.17 10.18
C LEU A 28 -9.50 17.33 9.07
N ARG A 29 -10.66 16.72 9.34
CA ARG A 29 -11.51 16.11 8.30
C ARG A 29 -12.07 17.21 7.39
N ALA A 30 -11.28 17.68 6.44
CA ALA A 30 -11.78 18.50 5.34
C ALA A 30 -12.79 17.64 4.53
N PRO A 31 -13.94 18.21 4.13
CA PRO A 31 -14.89 17.50 3.29
C PRO A 31 -14.23 17.13 1.96
N ARG A 32 -14.49 15.89 1.55
CA ARG A 32 -13.97 15.26 0.33
C ARG A 32 -14.26 16.14 -0.90
N PRO A 33 -13.31 16.37 -1.81
CA PRO A 33 -13.67 16.69 -3.18
C PRO A 33 -14.32 15.44 -3.79
N GLU A 34 -15.57 15.59 -4.21
CA GLU A 34 -16.32 14.58 -4.92
C GLU A 34 -15.84 14.52 -6.38
N CYS A 35 -14.67 13.94 -6.63
CA CYS A 35 -14.13 13.84 -7.98
C CYS A 35 -13.26 12.59 -8.16
N ALA A 36 -13.91 11.43 -8.23
CA ALA A 36 -13.63 10.39 -9.21
C ALA A 36 -14.83 9.44 -9.16
N SER A 37 -15.39 9.07 -10.31
CA SER A 37 -16.13 7.81 -10.34
C SER A 37 -15.18 6.75 -9.78
N ARG A 38 -15.70 5.84 -8.95
CA ARG A 38 -14.91 4.88 -8.17
C ARG A 38 -13.95 4.00 -9.01
N ASP A 39 -14.04 4.07 -10.33
CA ASP A 39 -13.35 3.22 -11.29
C ASP A 39 -12.25 3.91 -12.12
N ASP A 40 -12.15 5.26 -12.16
CA ASP A 40 -11.03 5.93 -12.84
C ASP A 40 -9.92 6.35 -11.88
N TRP A 41 -9.09 5.38 -11.53
CA TRP A 41 -7.88 5.57 -10.74
C TRP A 41 -6.94 6.65 -11.28
N ARG A 42 -7.07 7.06 -12.54
CA ARG A 42 -6.25 8.12 -13.15
C ARG A 42 -6.55 9.51 -12.59
N CYS A 43 -7.76 9.73 -12.07
CA CYS A 43 -8.15 11.00 -11.47
C CYS A 43 -7.70 11.14 -10.00
N ALA A 44 -7.37 10.02 -9.35
CA ALA A 44 -6.99 10.02 -7.95
C ALA A 44 -5.72 10.84 -7.73
N ARG A 45 -5.72 11.65 -6.67
CA ARG A 45 -4.60 12.50 -6.28
C ARG A 45 -3.84 11.94 -5.09
N SER A 46 -4.46 11.04 -4.34
CA SER A 46 -3.96 10.51 -3.09
C SER A 46 -4.34 9.04 -2.89
N MET A 47 -3.51 8.29 -2.17
CA MET A 47 -3.83 6.96 -1.65
C MET A 47 -5.13 6.95 -0.82
N HIS A 48 -5.46 8.07 -0.17
CA HIS A 48 -6.62 8.21 0.69
C HIS A 48 -7.97 8.08 -0.05
N GLU A 49 -7.95 8.15 -1.38
CA GLU A 49 -9.15 7.99 -2.22
C GLU A 49 -9.46 6.51 -2.53
N PHE A 50 -8.55 5.60 -2.19
CA PHE A 50 -8.70 4.17 -2.46
C PHE A 50 -9.23 3.41 -1.24
N SER A 51 -9.84 2.27 -1.52
CA SER A 51 -10.19 1.26 -0.51
C SER A 51 -9.67 -0.10 -0.96
N ALA A 52 -9.41 -0.99 -0.01
CA ALA A 52 -9.01 -2.37 -0.29
C ALA A 52 -9.61 -3.32 0.75
N LYS A 53 -9.81 -4.58 0.38
CA LYS A 53 -10.27 -5.61 1.33
C LYS A 53 -9.13 -5.98 2.28
N ASP A 54 -9.37 -5.95 3.58
CA ASP A 54 -8.44 -6.49 4.57
C ASP A 54 -8.31 -8.03 4.42
N ILE A 55 -7.45 -8.67 5.20
CA ILE A 55 -7.23 -10.12 5.14
C ILE A 55 -8.49 -10.93 5.47
N ASP A 56 -9.44 -10.32 6.21
CA ASP A 56 -10.73 -10.89 6.60
C ASP A 56 -11.85 -10.55 5.59
N GLY A 57 -11.51 -9.91 4.47
CA GLY A 57 -12.41 -9.58 3.38
C GLY A 57 -13.24 -8.30 3.59
N ARG A 58 -13.02 -7.54 4.66
CA ARG A 58 -13.75 -6.31 4.96
C ARG A 58 -13.19 -5.15 4.15
N MET A 59 -14.05 -4.32 3.57
CA MET A 59 -13.61 -3.13 2.84
C MET A 59 -13.07 -2.07 3.81
N VAL A 60 -11.81 -1.69 3.64
CA VAL A 60 -11.12 -0.68 4.44
C VAL A 60 -10.75 0.50 3.56
N ASN A 61 -11.19 1.70 3.95
CA ASN A 61 -10.77 2.95 3.32
C ASN A 61 -9.33 3.28 3.74
N LEU A 62 -8.47 3.60 2.76
CA LEU A 62 -7.05 3.82 2.99
C LEU A 62 -6.71 5.23 3.53
N ASP A 63 -7.68 6.13 3.65
CA ASP A 63 -7.53 7.42 4.36
C ASP A 63 -7.13 7.24 5.84
N LYS A 64 -7.45 6.08 6.44
CA LYS A 64 -6.98 5.72 7.79
C LYS A 64 -5.44 5.63 7.89
N TYR A 65 -4.75 5.52 6.76
CA TYR A 65 -3.30 5.34 6.64
C TYR A 65 -2.57 6.63 6.30
N ARG A 66 -3.01 7.76 6.87
CA ARG A 66 -2.18 8.96 6.95
C ARG A 66 -0.91 8.59 7.74
N TRP A 67 0.27 8.92 7.20
CA TRP A 67 1.60 8.60 7.76
C TRP A 67 2.12 7.17 7.51
N VAL A 68 2.15 6.69 6.26
CA VAL A 68 2.34 5.24 5.99
C VAL A 68 3.44 4.89 4.98
N LEU A 69 4.37 4.07 5.44
CA LEU A 69 5.23 3.26 4.57
C LEU A 69 4.50 1.99 4.15
N ALA A 70 3.95 1.95 2.94
CA ALA A 70 3.35 0.75 2.36
C ALA A 70 4.43 -0.25 1.93
N HIS A 71 4.71 -1.26 2.77
CA HIS A 71 5.46 -2.41 2.29
C HIS A 71 4.52 -3.37 1.56
N LEU A 72 4.86 -3.69 0.32
CA LEU A 72 4.39 -4.91 -0.33
C LEU A 72 5.09 -6.09 0.34
N VAL A 73 4.33 -6.86 1.09
CA VAL A 73 4.57 -8.30 1.16
C VAL A 73 3.60 -8.88 0.13
N GLY A 74 4.01 -9.87 -0.65
CA GLY A 74 3.18 -10.22 -1.80
C GLY A 74 3.91 -11.04 -2.81
N ALA A 75 3.78 -12.34 -2.64
CA ALA A 75 4.36 -13.31 -3.51
C ALA A 75 3.54 -13.52 -4.79
N ALA A 76 4.21 -13.43 -5.94
CA ALA A 76 3.73 -14.04 -7.18
C ALA A 76 3.53 -15.57 -7.05
N ARG A 77 3.94 -16.15 -5.92
CA ARG A 77 3.81 -17.57 -5.54
C ARG A 77 3.67 -17.76 -4.03
N GLU A 78 2.78 -17.03 -3.35
CA GLU A 78 2.26 -17.55 -2.07
C GLU A 78 1.14 -18.51 -2.47
N PRO A 79 1.37 -19.84 -2.42
CA PRO A 79 0.33 -20.81 -2.73
C PRO A 79 -0.83 -20.77 -1.71
N GLY A 80 -0.72 -19.95 -0.66
CA GLY A 80 -1.73 -19.81 0.37
C GLY A 80 -2.91 -18.87 0.01
N SER A 81 -4.07 -19.27 0.48
CA SER A 81 -5.26 -18.46 0.72
C SER A 81 -4.99 -17.33 1.73
N ASN A 82 -5.89 -16.33 1.79
CA ASN A 82 -5.83 -15.27 2.81
C ASN A 82 -5.73 -15.85 4.24
N ALA A 83 -6.40 -16.98 4.51
CA ALA A 83 -6.37 -17.63 5.82
C ALA A 83 -4.97 -18.18 6.16
N GLU A 84 -4.32 -18.87 5.22
CA GLU A 84 -2.96 -19.38 5.40
C GLU A 84 -1.94 -18.25 5.57
N ILE A 85 -2.11 -17.14 4.85
CA ILE A 85 -1.25 -15.97 5.00
C ILE A 85 -1.43 -15.32 6.39
N LYS A 86 -2.67 -15.22 6.86
CA LYS A 86 -2.99 -14.71 8.20
C LYS A 86 -2.36 -15.57 9.29
N GLU A 87 -2.47 -16.88 9.17
CA GLU A 87 -1.89 -17.85 10.11
C GLU A 87 -0.36 -17.78 10.12
N PHE A 88 0.26 -17.77 8.93
CA PHE A 88 1.70 -17.62 8.79
C PHE A 88 2.19 -16.33 9.47
N ALA A 89 1.52 -15.21 9.22
CA ALA A 89 1.88 -13.92 9.81
C ALA A 89 1.67 -13.88 11.34
N ALA A 90 0.71 -14.64 11.88
CA ALA A 90 0.48 -14.73 13.32
C ALA A 90 1.72 -15.29 14.07
N GLY A 91 2.46 -16.23 13.46
CA GLY A 91 3.71 -16.77 13.99
C GLY A 91 4.84 -15.74 14.15
N TYR A 92 4.77 -14.60 13.47
CA TYR A 92 5.77 -13.52 13.53
C TYR A 92 5.33 -12.33 14.40
N ASN A 93 4.22 -12.45 15.14
CA ASN A 93 3.69 -11.39 16.01
C ASN A 93 3.54 -10.03 15.30
N VAL A 94 3.07 -10.06 14.04
CA VAL A 94 2.92 -8.86 13.22
C VAL A 94 1.99 -7.83 13.89
N LYS A 95 2.37 -6.55 13.84
CA LYS A 95 1.62 -5.42 14.43
C LYS A 95 0.99 -4.50 13.39
N PHE A 96 0.91 -4.95 12.14
CA PHE A 96 0.41 -4.17 11.01
C PHE A 96 -0.79 -4.86 10.37
N ASP A 97 -1.61 -4.05 9.69
CA ASP A 97 -2.80 -4.54 8.99
C ASP A 97 -2.40 -5.43 7.79
N LEU A 98 -3.09 -6.55 7.63
CA LEU A 98 -2.95 -7.43 6.47
C LEU A 98 -4.14 -7.21 5.54
N PHE A 99 -3.88 -7.28 4.23
CA PHE A 99 -4.90 -7.09 3.20
C PHE A 99 -5.13 -8.37 2.42
N SER A 100 -6.32 -8.52 1.84
CA SER A 100 -6.60 -9.60 0.92
C SER A 100 -5.63 -9.60 -0.26
N LYS A 101 -5.37 -10.78 -0.79
CA LYS A 101 -4.62 -10.98 -2.02
C LYS A 101 -5.24 -10.19 -3.19
N ILE A 102 -4.44 -9.37 -3.86
CA ILE A 102 -4.87 -8.55 -5.01
C ILE A 102 -3.89 -8.59 -6.16
N CYS A 103 -4.37 -8.47 -7.39
CA CYS A 103 -3.50 -8.34 -8.56
C CYS A 103 -2.79 -6.99 -8.56
N VAL A 104 -1.46 -7.00 -8.76
CA VAL A 104 -0.66 -5.78 -8.84
C VAL A 104 -0.18 -5.46 -10.25
N ASN A 105 -0.28 -6.41 -11.18
CA ASN A 105 0.07 -6.26 -12.59
C ASN A 105 -1.09 -6.73 -13.50
N GLY A 106 -1.04 -6.33 -14.77
CA GLY A 106 -2.06 -6.64 -15.76
C GLY A 106 -3.30 -5.75 -15.67
N ASP A 107 -4.29 -6.08 -16.49
CA ASP A 107 -5.55 -5.34 -16.61
C ASP A 107 -6.44 -5.52 -15.39
N ASP A 108 -6.34 -6.65 -14.70
CA ASP A 108 -7.05 -6.92 -13.45
C ASP A 108 -6.34 -6.32 -12.22
N ALA A 109 -5.25 -5.59 -12.41
CA ALA A 109 -4.55 -4.96 -11.29
C ALA A 109 -5.48 -4.01 -10.53
N HIS A 110 -5.42 -4.08 -9.21
CA HIS A 110 -6.22 -3.23 -8.36
C HIS A 110 -5.90 -1.74 -8.63
N PRO A 111 -6.92 -0.85 -8.69
CA PRO A 111 -6.79 0.59 -8.97
C PRO A 111 -5.62 1.28 -8.27
N LEU A 112 -5.47 1.07 -6.96
CA LEU A 112 -4.35 1.60 -6.17
C LEU A 112 -2.98 1.25 -6.76
N TRP A 113 -2.76 0.01 -7.19
CA TRP A 113 -1.47 -0.43 -7.74
C TRP A 113 -1.20 0.16 -9.12
N LYS A 114 -2.24 0.29 -9.96
CA LYS A 114 -2.11 1.00 -11.23
C LYS A 114 -1.70 2.45 -10.97
N TRP A 115 -2.37 3.12 -10.03
CA TRP A 115 -2.08 4.49 -9.65
C TRP A 115 -0.66 4.67 -9.09
N MET A 116 -0.24 3.87 -8.11
CA MET A 116 1.09 3.98 -7.50
C MET A 116 2.22 3.80 -8.52
N LYS A 117 2.08 2.84 -9.45
CA LYS A 117 3.10 2.53 -10.46
C LYS A 117 3.32 3.64 -11.48
N VAL A 118 2.34 4.53 -11.70
CA VAL A 118 2.48 5.64 -12.67
C VAL A 118 2.95 6.95 -12.03
N GLN A 119 2.86 7.07 -10.70
CA GLN A 119 3.29 8.26 -9.97
C GLN A 119 4.76 8.58 -10.26
N PRO A 120 5.17 9.86 -10.32
CA PRO A 120 6.54 10.25 -10.67
C PRO A 120 7.61 9.53 -9.84
N LYS A 121 7.38 9.34 -8.53
CA LYS A 121 8.28 8.64 -7.61
C LYS A 121 7.99 7.14 -7.43
N GLY A 122 6.96 6.63 -8.10
CA GLY A 122 6.55 5.23 -8.09
C GLY A 122 6.98 4.43 -9.32
N ARG A 123 7.58 5.10 -10.32
CA ARG A 123 8.07 4.46 -11.54
C ARG A 123 9.30 3.61 -11.27
N GLY A 124 9.37 2.47 -11.94
CA GLY A 124 10.56 1.61 -11.91
C GLY A 124 11.58 2.06 -12.95
N MET A 125 12.86 1.75 -12.73
CA MET A 125 13.95 2.10 -13.66
C MET A 125 13.83 1.39 -15.02
N LEU A 126 13.33 0.15 -15.02
CA LEU A 126 13.15 -0.69 -16.23
C LEU A 126 11.68 -1.10 -16.39
N GLY A 127 10.83 -0.09 -16.57
CA GLY A 127 9.38 -0.23 -16.67
C GLY A 127 8.68 -0.24 -15.31
N ASN A 128 7.36 -0.08 -15.32
CA ASN A 128 6.59 0.17 -14.09
C ASN A 128 6.07 -1.10 -13.41
N ALA A 129 6.10 -2.25 -14.09
CA ALA A 129 5.64 -3.53 -13.55
C ALA A 129 6.37 -3.89 -12.24
N ILE A 130 5.65 -4.55 -11.33
CA ILE A 130 6.23 -5.10 -10.10
C ILE A 130 6.73 -6.49 -10.44
N LYS A 131 8.03 -6.59 -10.74
CA LYS A 131 8.65 -7.83 -11.25
C LYS A 131 8.94 -8.85 -10.13
N TRP A 132 9.18 -8.36 -8.93
CA TRP A 132 9.61 -9.16 -7.79
C TRP A 132 8.84 -8.78 -6.53
N ASN A 133 8.65 -9.78 -5.66
CA ASN A 133 8.10 -9.62 -4.33
C ASN A 133 8.97 -8.63 -3.52
N PHE A 134 8.42 -7.99 -2.48
CA PHE A 134 9.13 -7.01 -1.62
C PHE A 134 9.46 -5.65 -2.27
N THR A 135 8.79 -5.27 -3.37
CA THR A 135 8.85 -3.89 -3.89
C THR A 135 8.06 -2.95 -2.98
N LYS A 136 8.67 -1.90 -2.41
CA LYS A 136 8.02 -1.08 -1.37
C LYS A 136 7.71 0.31 -1.90
N PHE A 137 6.65 0.94 -1.40
CA PHE A 137 6.30 2.31 -1.73
C PHE A 137 6.18 3.11 -0.42
N LEU A 138 6.93 4.19 -0.31
CA LEU A 138 6.76 5.14 0.78
C LEU A 138 5.72 6.18 0.36
N ILE A 139 4.71 6.36 1.21
CA ILE A 139 3.60 7.28 1.03
C ILE A 139 3.68 8.34 2.14
N ASP A 140 3.57 9.61 1.78
CA ASP A 140 3.61 10.70 2.76
C ASP A 140 2.26 10.91 3.48
N LYS A 141 2.19 11.90 4.36
CA LYS A 141 0.96 12.26 5.11
C LYS A 141 -0.19 12.77 4.24
N ASN A 142 0.08 13.19 3.01
CA ASN A 142 -0.93 13.64 2.05
C ASN A 142 -1.42 12.48 1.16
N GLY A 143 -0.83 11.29 1.32
CA GLY A 143 -1.13 10.10 0.54
C GLY A 143 -0.42 10.07 -0.82
N CYS A 144 0.63 10.87 -1.00
CA CYS A 144 1.42 10.91 -2.23
C CYS A 144 2.56 9.88 -2.20
N VAL A 145 2.82 9.23 -3.33
CA VAL A 145 4.00 8.35 -3.48
C VAL A 145 5.26 9.23 -3.50
N VAL A 146 6.15 9.03 -2.55
CA VAL A 146 7.40 9.80 -2.44
C VAL A 146 8.65 9.00 -2.80
N LYS A 147 8.60 7.67 -2.67
CA LYS A 147 9.71 6.78 -3.07
C LYS A 147 9.24 5.36 -3.34
N ARG A 148 9.88 4.69 -4.30
CA ARG A 148 9.77 3.25 -4.56
C ARG A 148 11.10 2.58 -4.25
N TYR A 149 11.05 1.47 -3.51
CA TYR A 149 12.20 0.69 -3.10
C TYR A 149 12.19 -0.67 -3.79
N GLY A 150 13.37 -1.14 -4.16
CA GLY A 150 13.60 -2.47 -4.69
C GLY A 150 13.40 -3.58 -3.65
N PRO A 151 13.35 -4.84 -4.13
CA PRO A 151 13.20 -6.02 -3.26
C PRO A 151 14.36 -6.15 -2.25
N MET A 152 15.59 -5.85 -2.70
CA MET A 152 16.82 -5.99 -1.92
C MET A 152 17.11 -4.81 -1.00
N GLU A 153 16.31 -3.73 -1.06
CA GLU A 153 16.51 -2.59 -0.17
C GLU A 153 16.08 -2.93 1.25
N GLU A 154 17.03 -2.80 2.17
CA GLU A 154 16.88 -3.14 3.59
C GLU A 154 15.94 -2.17 4.32
N PRO A 155 15.21 -2.64 5.35
CA PRO A 155 14.35 -1.79 6.17
C PRO A 155 15.06 -0.56 6.74
N LEU A 156 16.34 -0.69 7.13
CA LEU A 156 17.11 0.41 7.72
C LEU A 156 17.30 1.59 6.75
N VAL A 157 17.42 1.33 5.45
CA VAL A 157 17.51 2.38 4.43
C VAL A 157 16.22 3.20 4.42
N ILE A 158 15.09 2.51 4.52
CA ILE A 158 13.77 3.15 4.52
C ILE A 158 13.57 3.97 5.79
N GLU A 159 13.99 3.44 6.94
CA GLU A 159 13.92 4.16 8.22
C GLU A 159 14.71 5.47 8.22
N LYS A 160 15.86 5.50 7.53
CA LYS A 160 16.65 6.72 7.34
C LYS A 160 15.97 7.75 6.45
N ASP A 161 15.17 7.31 5.48
CA ASP A 161 14.42 8.20 4.61
C ASP A 161 13.16 8.78 5.29
N LEU A 162 12.59 8.08 6.27
CA LEU A 162 11.32 8.47 6.91
C LEU A 162 11.29 9.95 7.35
N PRO A 163 12.29 10.49 8.08
CA PRO A 163 12.25 11.87 8.56
C PRO A 163 12.11 12.92 7.45
N CYS A 164 12.50 12.61 6.21
CA CYS A 164 12.38 13.54 5.08
C CYS A 164 10.94 13.69 4.57
N TYR A 165 10.03 12.80 4.95
CA TYR A 165 8.67 12.71 4.42
C TYR A 165 7.57 12.69 5.49
N LEU A 166 7.96 12.78 6.77
CA LEU A 166 7.08 12.95 7.93
C LEU A 166 6.85 14.45 8.18
#